data_AF-A0A9E5KU18-F1
#
_entry.id   AF-A0A9E5KU18-F1
#
_cell.length_a   1.000
_cell.length_b   1.000
_cell.length_c   1.000
_cell.angle_alpha   90.00
_cell.angle_beta   90.00
_cell.angle_gamma   90.00
#
_symmetry.space_group_name_H-M   'P 1'
#
loop_
_entity.id
_entity.type
_entity.pdbx_description
1 polymer ?
#
loop_
_entity_poly.entity_id
_entity_poly.type
_entity_poly.pdbx_seq_one_letter_code
_entity_poly.pdbx_strand_id
1 'polypeptide(L)'
;MMKKQRIPLVLLLLIACLLVSTSCDQSLSSFGMLKITIGEPTQPKSLNVEPEGVDLSIQTYTITLTKGEETITVGPLSKEAGASVVIDALSAGNWTLRVAGKNSAGTTIAEIEGGSLSISVQRGKASEVVAKIVPSSGSGTLSLSVMIAEGYDQLTEPKIAVTFTDSEGTELYSQSYAMSSSSLENQPIYLPAHWYQARVQLKDGEEALSTQLFFPRIVAGATTTWTSSFAIH
;
A
#
# COMPACT_ATOMS: atom_id res chain seq x y z
N MET A 1 11.91 78.08 -22.99
CA MET A 1 11.26 78.19 -21.67
C MET A 1 10.31 77.01 -21.48
N MET A 2 10.69 75.97 -20.72
CA MET A 2 9.80 74.85 -20.38
C MET A 2 9.15 75.12 -19.03
N LYS A 3 7.82 75.24 -18.99
CA LYS A 3 7.03 75.37 -17.74
C LYS A 3 7.05 74.02 -17.00
N LYS A 4 7.71 73.97 -15.84
CA LYS A 4 7.64 72.83 -14.91
C LYS A 4 6.21 72.72 -14.36
N GLN A 5 5.48 71.73 -14.84
CA GLN A 5 4.14 71.38 -14.38
C GLN A 5 4.25 70.75 -12.99
N ARG A 6 3.83 71.48 -11.95
CA ARG A 6 3.79 70.98 -10.57
C ARG A 6 2.59 70.05 -10.44
N ILE A 7 2.84 68.75 -10.51
CA ILE A 7 1.82 67.75 -10.16
C ILE A 7 1.54 67.94 -8.66
N PRO A 8 0.29 68.25 -8.26
CA PRO A 8 -0.03 68.47 -6.86
C PRO A 8 0.19 67.17 -6.08
N LEU A 9 0.98 67.26 -5.01
CA LEU A 9 1.35 66.16 -4.09
C LEU A 9 0.14 65.31 -3.66
N VAL A 10 -1.04 65.94 -3.58
CA VAL A 10 -2.32 65.32 -3.24
C VAL A 10 -2.74 64.23 -4.24
N LEU A 11 -2.48 64.43 -5.55
CA LEU A 11 -2.81 63.45 -6.59
C LEU A 11 -1.93 62.20 -6.47
N LEU A 12 -0.66 62.37 -6.08
CA LEU A 12 0.30 61.30 -5.93
C LEU A 12 0.02 60.47 -4.66
N LEU A 13 -0.48 61.11 -3.59
CA LEU A 13 -0.91 60.46 -2.36
C LEU A 13 -2.18 59.62 -2.55
N LEU A 14 -3.12 60.09 -3.39
CA LEU A 14 -4.36 59.39 -3.73
C LEU A 14 -4.10 58.13 -4.55
N ILE A 15 -3.20 58.19 -5.53
CA ILE A 15 -2.78 57.03 -6.34
C ILE A 15 -2.05 56.00 -5.45
N ALA A 16 -1.21 56.45 -4.52
CA ALA A 16 -0.56 55.57 -3.56
C ALA A 16 -1.58 54.86 -2.64
N CYS A 17 -2.61 55.54 -2.14
CA CYS A 17 -3.68 54.91 -1.34
C CYS A 17 -4.52 53.90 -2.13
N LEU A 18 -4.83 54.19 -3.40
CA LEU A 18 -5.57 53.25 -4.27
C LEU A 18 -4.77 51.98 -4.58
N LEU A 19 -3.44 52.06 -4.64
CA LEU A 19 -2.55 50.91 -4.85
C LEU A 19 -2.40 50.00 -3.62
N VAL A 20 -2.65 50.50 -2.40
CA VAL A 20 -2.60 49.65 -1.18
C VAL A 20 -3.87 48.80 -1.03
N SER A 21 -4.99 49.21 -1.64
CA SER A 21 -6.27 48.49 -1.54
C SER A 21 -6.45 47.34 -2.53
N THR A 22 -5.51 47.08 -3.44
CA THR A 22 -5.64 46.04 -4.48
C THR A 22 -4.95 44.70 -4.17
N SER A 23 -4.34 44.53 -3.00
CA SER A 23 -3.52 43.33 -2.67
C SER A 23 -4.11 42.42 -1.59
N CYS A 24 -5.42 42.40 -1.40
CA CYS A 24 -6.08 41.33 -0.65
C CYS A 24 -7.25 40.81 -1.48
N ASP A 25 -6.94 39.87 -2.37
CA ASP A 25 -7.95 39.06 -3.04
C ASP A 25 -8.58 38.13 -1.98
N GLN A 26 -9.59 38.63 -1.28
CA GLN A 26 -10.36 37.88 -0.28
C GLN A 26 -11.45 36.99 -0.91
N SER A 27 -11.43 36.79 -2.23
CA SER A 27 -12.45 36.00 -2.93
C SER A 27 -12.26 34.48 -2.83
N LEU A 28 -11.18 34.01 -2.20
CA LEU A 28 -10.96 32.58 -2.01
C LEU A 28 -12.02 32.02 -1.06
N SER A 29 -12.78 31.03 -1.56
CA SER A 29 -13.66 30.16 -0.77
C SER A 29 -13.01 29.81 0.58
N SER A 30 -13.80 29.85 1.66
CA SER A 30 -13.32 29.49 3.01
C SER A 30 -12.84 28.04 3.12
N PHE A 31 -13.19 27.20 2.13
CA PHE A 31 -12.91 25.79 2.06
C PHE A 31 -12.09 25.40 0.83
N GLY A 32 -11.37 24.29 0.95
CA GLY A 32 -10.72 23.60 -0.17
C GLY A 32 -11.51 22.36 -0.60
N MET A 33 -11.02 21.72 -1.65
CA MET A 33 -11.52 20.46 -2.18
C MET A 33 -10.37 19.47 -2.25
N LEU A 34 -10.65 18.18 -2.02
CA LEU A 34 -9.70 17.09 -2.18
C LEU A 34 -10.27 16.06 -3.16
N LYS A 35 -9.52 15.80 -4.22
CA LYS A 35 -9.77 14.69 -5.13
C LYS A 35 -8.81 13.56 -4.80
N ILE A 36 -9.37 12.40 -4.46
CA ILE A 36 -8.65 11.19 -4.08
C ILE A 36 -8.81 10.20 -5.21
N THR A 37 -7.70 9.70 -5.73
CA THR A 37 -7.69 8.55 -6.64
C THR A 37 -7.10 7.36 -5.90
N ILE A 38 -7.80 6.23 -5.90
CA ILE A 38 -7.28 4.99 -5.29
C ILE A 38 -6.44 4.28 -6.34
N GLY A 39 -5.14 4.16 -6.07
CA GLY A 39 -4.23 3.37 -6.89
C GLY A 39 -4.21 1.94 -6.40
N GLU A 40 -4.70 1.00 -7.21
CA GLU A 40 -4.53 -0.42 -6.91
C GLU A 40 -3.05 -0.82 -7.00
N PRO A 41 -2.62 -1.75 -6.15
CA PRO A 41 -1.26 -2.24 -6.19
C PRO A 41 -1.07 -2.94 -7.52
N THR A 42 0.06 -2.66 -8.17
CA THR A 42 0.54 -3.52 -9.26
C THR A 42 0.82 -4.87 -8.66
N GLN A 43 -0.09 -5.83 -8.86
CA GLN A 43 0.12 -7.20 -8.41
C GLN A 43 1.46 -7.70 -8.96
N PRO A 44 2.29 -8.41 -8.16
CA PRO A 44 3.41 -9.14 -8.74
C PRO A 44 2.87 -10.09 -9.81
N LYS A 45 3.68 -10.34 -10.84
CA LYS A 45 3.34 -11.27 -11.92
C LYS A 45 2.93 -12.61 -11.32
N SER A 46 1.72 -13.06 -11.64
CA SER A 46 1.21 -14.42 -11.40
C SER A 46 1.09 -14.84 -9.93
N LEU A 47 0.31 -14.10 -9.12
CA LEU A 47 -0.21 -14.60 -7.84
C LEU A 47 -0.77 -16.02 -8.05
N ASN A 48 -0.25 -17.00 -7.30
CA ASN A 48 -0.63 -18.40 -7.47
C ASN A 48 -0.85 -19.15 -6.15
N VAL A 49 -0.69 -18.47 -5.00
CA VAL A 49 -0.98 -19.04 -3.68
C VAL A 49 -1.71 -18.01 -2.82
N GLU A 50 -2.89 -18.38 -2.36
CA GLU A 50 -3.78 -17.53 -1.57
C GLU A 50 -4.17 -18.22 -0.26
N PRO A 51 -4.47 -17.46 0.81
CA PRO A 51 -5.01 -18.02 2.04
C PRO A 51 -6.38 -18.65 1.80
N GLU A 52 -6.58 -19.84 2.36
CA GLU A 52 -7.83 -20.58 2.21
C GLU A 52 -8.99 -19.86 2.89
N GLY A 53 -10.14 -19.82 2.21
CA GLY A 53 -11.39 -19.28 2.77
C GLY A 53 -11.45 -17.75 2.91
N VAL A 54 -10.47 -17.01 2.39
CA VAL A 54 -10.47 -15.54 2.42
C VAL A 54 -10.90 -14.98 1.06
N ASP A 55 -11.98 -14.19 1.04
CA ASP A 55 -12.33 -13.38 -0.14
C ASP A 55 -11.35 -12.21 -0.25
N LEU A 56 -10.51 -12.28 -1.27
CA LEU A 56 -9.42 -11.35 -1.56
C LEU A 56 -9.81 -10.23 -2.53
N SER A 57 -11.05 -10.22 -2.98
CA SER A 57 -11.58 -9.23 -3.92
C SER A 57 -12.08 -8.01 -3.17
N ILE A 58 -11.56 -6.84 -3.51
CA ILE A 58 -12.09 -5.59 -2.98
C ILE A 58 -13.44 -5.33 -3.66
N GLN A 59 -14.48 -5.17 -2.86
CA GLN A 59 -15.83 -4.83 -3.30
C GLN A 59 -16.19 -3.39 -2.99
N THR A 60 -15.71 -2.87 -1.86
CA THR A 60 -16.01 -1.51 -1.44
C THR A 60 -14.81 -0.80 -0.83
N TYR A 61 -14.84 0.53 -0.85
CA TYR A 61 -13.89 1.40 -0.18
C TYR A 61 -14.56 2.21 0.93
N THR A 62 -13.84 2.42 2.03
CA THR A 62 -14.15 3.42 3.05
C THR A 62 -12.98 4.39 3.16
N ILE A 63 -13.26 5.68 3.02
CA ILE A 63 -12.28 6.76 3.08
C ILE A 63 -12.49 7.52 4.39
N THR A 64 -11.43 7.76 5.14
CA THR A 64 -11.48 8.55 6.39
C THR A 64 -10.45 9.66 6.33
N LEU A 65 -10.89 10.88 6.62
CA LEU A 65 -10.06 12.07 6.76
C LEU A 65 -10.15 12.57 8.19
N THR A 66 -9.00 12.84 8.83
CA THR A 66 -8.95 13.38 10.20
C THR A 66 -8.08 14.63 10.29
N LYS A 67 -8.53 15.63 11.05
CA LYS A 67 -7.77 16.85 11.36
C LYS A 67 -8.12 17.32 12.78
N GLY A 68 -7.19 17.13 13.71
CA GLY A 68 -7.49 17.37 15.14
C GLY A 68 -8.64 16.45 15.58
N GLU A 69 -9.74 17.05 16.07
CA GLU A 69 -10.96 16.32 16.46
C GLU A 69 -11.95 16.12 15.29
N GLU A 70 -11.74 16.81 14.15
CA GLU A 70 -12.60 16.71 12.98
C GLU A 70 -12.35 15.39 12.25
N THR A 71 -13.41 14.60 12.01
CA THR A 71 -13.36 13.35 11.25
C THR A 71 -14.45 13.31 10.20
N ILE A 72 -14.07 12.99 8.96
CA ILE A 72 -14.99 12.79 7.83
C ILE A 72 -14.81 11.37 7.34
N THR A 73 -15.90 10.63 7.20
CA THR A 73 -15.92 9.29 6.64
C THR A 73 -16.83 9.24 5.42
N VAL A 74 -16.29 8.72 4.31
CA VAL A 74 -17.02 8.53 3.06
C VAL A 74 -17.05 7.04 2.73
N GLY A 75 -18.25 6.49 2.56
CA GLY A 75 -18.47 5.11 2.15
C GLY A 75 -19.51 4.35 3.00
N PRO A 76 -19.71 3.05 2.72
CA PRO A 76 -19.00 2.26 1.71
C PRO A 76 -19.32 2.70 0.28
N LEU A 77 -18.29 2.89 -0.53
CA LEU A 77 -18.42 3.13 -1.97
C LEU A 77 -18.12 1.84 -2.72
N SER A 78 -18.82 1.53 -3.81
CA SER A 78 -18.43 0.39 -4.65
C SER A 78 -17.00 0.57 -5.16
N LYS A 79 -16.35 -0.53 -5.57
CA LYS A 79 -14.99 -0.49 -6.13
C LYS A 79 -14.86 0.55 -7.24
N GLU A 80 -15.82 0.60 -8.15
CA GLU A 80 -15.84 1.52 -9.29
C GLU A 80 -16.10 2.96 -8.85
N ALA A 81 -17.09 3.18 -7.97
CA ALA A 81 -17.45 4.51 -7.49
C ALA A 81 -16.38 5.11 -6.55
N GLY A 82 -15.66 4.27 -5.82
CA GLY A 82 -14.60 4.67 -4.89
C GLY A 82 -13.24 4.87 -5.54
N ALA A 83 -13.04 4.44 -6.80
CA ALA A 83 -11.77 4.58 -7.49
C ALA A 83 -11.32 6.05 -7.65
N SER A 84 -12.27 6.98 -7.75
CA SER A 84 -12.00 8.42 -7.69
C SER A 84 -13.12 9.14 -6.94
N VAL A 85 -12.76 9.83 -5.86
CA VAL A 85 -13.72 10.50 -4.96
C VAL A 85 -13.31 11.95 -4.80
N VAL A 86 -14.29 12.85 -4.90
CA VAL A 86 -14.13 14.27 -4.61
C VAL A 86 -14.82 14.57 -3.29
N ILE A 87 -14.07 15.16 -2.36
CA ILE A 87 -14.57 15.64 -1.07
C ILE A 87 -14.39 17.15 -1.05
N ASP A 88 -15.49 17.88 -0.95
CA ASP A 88 -15.50 19.34 -0.94
C ASP A 88 -15.67 19.88 0.48
N ALA A 89 -15.77 21.22 0.58
CA ALA A 89 -16.00 21.93 1.83
C ALA A 89 -15.00 21.61 2.96
N LEU A 90 -13.75 21.23 2.63
CA LEU A 90 -12.73 20.87 3.61
C LEU A 90 -12.07 22.11 4.21
N SER A 91 -11.95 22.13 5.54
CA SER A 91 -11.25 23.21 6.24
C SER A 91 -9.75 23.20 5.89
N ALA A 92 -9.19 24.34 5.52
CA ALA A 92 -7.77 24.42 5.10
C ALA A 92 -6.81 24.01 6.22
N GLY A 93 -5.76 23.26 5.87
CA GLY A 93 -4.79 22.69 6.80
C GLY A 93 -4.36 21.29 6.40
N ASN A 94 -3.60 20.64 7.28
CA ASN A 94 -3.15 19.27 7.05
C ASN A 94 -4.19 18.27 7.57
N TRP A 95 -4.54 17.33 6.73
CA TRP A 95 -5.45 16.23 7.00
C TRP A 95 -4.70 14.91 6.92
N THR A 96 -5.07 13.95 7.75
CA THR A 96 -4.61 12.57 7.65
C THR A 96 -5.66 11.75 6.90
N LEU A 97 -5.27 11.19 5.77
CA LEU A 97 -6.08 10.29 4.95
C LEU A 97 -5.80 8.84 5.31
N ARG A 98 -6.88 8.06 5.44
CA ARG A 98 -6.90 6.60 5.48
C ARG A 98 -7.90 6.08 4.46
N VAL A 99 -7.57 4.97 3.80
CA VAL A 99 -8.46 4.25 2.90
C VAL A 99 -8.41 2.78 3.28
N ALA A 100 -9.58 2.15 3.38
CA ALA A 100 -9.74 0.73 3.62
C ALA A 100 -10.54 0.10 2.49
N GLY A 101 -9.95 -0.88 1.80
CA GLY A 101 -10.61 -1.74 0.83
C GLY A 101 -11.18 -2.98 1.52
N LYS A 102 -12.47 -3.23 1.33
CA LYS A 102 -13.22 -4.30 1.99
C LYS A 102 -13.78 -5.31 0.99
N ASN A 103 -13.80 -6.57 1.39
CA ASN A 103 -14.40 -7.65 0.61
C ASN A 103 -15.92 -7.74 0.79
N SER A 104 -16.55 -8.74 0.18
CA SER A 104 -18.01 -8.95 0.25
C SER A 104 -18.53 -9.20 1.68
N ALA A 105 -17.70 -9.75 2.56
CA ALA A 105 -18.01 -9.96 3.97
C ALA A 105 -17.78 -8.71 4.85
N GLY A 106 -17.28 -7.61 4.28
CA GLY A 106 -16.98 -6.37 5.00
C GLY A 106 -15.63 -6.36 5.72
N THR A 107 -14.81 -7.39 5.56
CA THR A 107 -13.45 -7.48 6.11
C THR A 107 -12.51 -6.55 5.35
N THR A 108 -11.73 -5.75 6.07
CA THR A 108 -10.64 -4.96 5.47
C THR A 108 -9.54 -5.90 4.99
N ILE A 109 -9.26 -5.86 3.69
CA ILE A 109 -8.24 -6.70 3.03
C ILE A 109 -7.17 -5.89 2.31
N ALA A 110 -7.35 -4.56 2.26
CA ALA A 110 -6.39 -3.61 1.73
C ALA A 110 -6.45 -2.28 2.49
N GLU A 111 -5.30 -1.64 2.66
CA GLU A 111 -5.14 -0.35 3.34
C GLU A 111 -4.15 0.52 2.57
N ILE A 112 -4.12 1.82 2.85
CA ILE A 112 -3.07 2.71 2.30
C ILE A 112 -1.68 2.19 2.67
N GLU A 113 -0.76 2.23 1.70
CA GLU A 113 0.66 1.99 1.92
C GLU A 113 1.23 2.93 2.99
N GLY A 114 1.84 2.38 4.05
CA GLY A 114 2.29 3.15 5.21
C GLY A 114 1.16 3.53 6.19
N GLY A 115 -0.06 3.03 5.98
CA GLY A 115 -1.22 3.13 6.90
C GLY A 115 -1.98 4.45 6.85
N SER A 116 -1.33 5.57 6.51
CA SER A 116 -1.98 6.87 6.34
C SER A 116 -1.14 7.84 5.50
N LEU A 117 -1.79 8.83 4.88
CA LEU A 117 -1.14 9.91 4.12
C LEU A 117 -1.46 11.28 4.71
N SER A 118 -0.47 12.15 4.86
CA SER A 118 -0.69 13.55 5.22
C SER A 118 -0.93 14.39 3.98
N ILE A 119 -2.02 15.15 3.95
CA ILE A 119 -2.48 15.92 2.80
C ILE A 119 -2.72 17.37 3.21
N SER A 120 -2.20 18.32 2.44
CA SER A 120 -2.47 19.73 2.65
C SER A 120 -3.66 20.20 1.81
N VAL A 121 -4.71 20.70 2.48
CA VAL A 121 -5.88 21.32 1.84
C VAL A 121 -5.74 22.83 1.89
N GLN A 122 -5.88 23.49 0.74
CA GLN A 122 -5.77 24.94 0.61
C GLN A 122 -7.13 25.57 0.28
N ARG A 123 -7.40 26.75 0.84
CA ARG A 123 -8.63 27.52 0.58
C ARG A 123 -8.78 27.83 -0.90
N GLY A 124 -9.98 27.63 -1.44
CA GLY A 124 -10.31 27.93 -2.84
C GLY A 124 -9.59 27.09 -3.88
N LYS A 125 -8.90 26.00 -3.49
CA LYS A 125 -8.17 25.13 -4.41
C LYS A 125 -8.63 23.68 -4.28
N ALA A 126 -8.48 22.94 -5.38
CA ALA A 126 -8.55 21.50 -5.39
C ALA A 126 -7.14 20.92 -5.21
N SER A 127 -6.95 20.13 -4.15
CA SER A 127 -5.78 19.26 -3.98
C SER A 127 -6.09 17.90 -4.60
N GLU A 128 -5.08 17.25 -5.19
CA GLU A 128 -5.20 15.89 -5.71
C GLU A 128 -4.23 14.97 -4.96
N VAL A 129 -4.65 13.73 -4.69
CA VAL A 129 -3.81 12.71 -4.07
C VAL A 129 -4.08 11.35 -4.72
N VAL A 130 -3.03 10.55 -4.85
CA VAL A 130 -3.14 9.13 -5.19
C VAL A 130 -2.88 8.31 -3.93
N ALA A 131 -3.92 7.62 -3.44
CA ALA A 131 -3.84 6.69 -2.34
C ALA A 131 -3.51 5.30 -2.87
N LYS A 132 -2.23 4.93 -2.85
CA LYS A 132 -1.81 3.57 -3.18
C LYS A 132 -2.22 2.64 -2.05
N ILE A 133 -2.95 1.57 -2.38
CA ILE A 133 -3.35 0.56 -1.39
C ILE A 133 -2.50 -0.70 -1.53
N VAL A 134 -2.22 -1.34 -0.41
CA VAL A 134 -1.50 -2.62 -0.26
C VAL A 134 -2.37 -3.56 0.59
N PRO A 135 -2.04 -4.86 0.78
CA PRO A 135 -2.82 -5.71 1.67
C PRO A 135 -2.84 -5.08 3.07
N SER A 136 -3.94 -5.28 3.78
CA SER A 136 -4.09 -4.74 5.14
C SER A 136 -2.92 -5.15 6.03
N SER A 137 -2.46 -4.24 6.89
CA SER A 137 -1.35 -4.49 7.81
C SER A 137 -1.66 -5.61 8.82
N GLY A 138 -0.63 -6.27 9.34
CA GLY A 138 -0.73 -7.38 10.29
C GLY A 138 0.23 -8.52 9.92
N SER A 139 0.06 -9.69 10.54
CA SER A 139 0.86 -10.88 10.24
C SER A 139 -0.04 -12.07 9.94
N GLY A 140 0.34 -12.86 8.94
CA GLY A 140 -0.27 -14.14 8.63
C GLY A 140 0.76 -15.27 8.76
N THR A 141 0.33 -16.49 8.46
CA THR A 141 1.19 -17.66 8.48
C THR A 141 1.22 -18.28 7.09
N LEU A 142 2.41 -18.56 6.57
CA LEU A 142 2.58 -19.52 5.49
C LEU A 142 2.85 -20.90 6.12
N SER A 143 2.03 -21.89 5.79
CA SER A 143 2.27 -23.31 6.10
C SER A 143 3.01 -23.95 4.93
N LEU A 144 4.26 -24.32 5.15
CA LEU A 144 5.16 -24.91 4.16
C LEU A 144 5.19 -26.43 4.32
N SER A 145 4.86 -27.15 3.25
CA SER A 145 5.04 -28.60 3.15
C SER A 145 5.88 -28.96 1.92
N VAL A 146 6.93 -29.75 2.11
CA VAL A 146 7.85 -30.16 1.05
C VAL A 146 8.13 -31.65 1.13
N MET A 147 8.21 -32.30 -0.02
CA MET A 147 8.61 -33.69 -0.15
C MET A 147 9.78 -33.81 -1.14
N ILE A 148 10.75 -34.67 -0.85
CA ILE A 148 11.77 -35.11 -1.81
C ILE A 148 11.30 -36.47 -2.31
N ALA A 149 10.77 -36.49 -3.54
CA ALA A 149 10.14 -37.68 -4.11
C ALA A 149 11.16 -38.81 -4.36
N GLU A 150 12.37 -38.46 -4.79
CA GLU A 150 13.44 -39.41 -5.14
C GLU A 150 14.81 -38.83 -4.75
N GLY A 151 15.76 -39.72 -4.42
CA GLY A 151 17.16 -39.36 -4.17
C GLY A 151 17.51 -38.89 -2.76
N TYR A 152 16.57 -38.89 -1.81
CA TYR A 152 16.84 -38.43 -0.43
C TYR A 152 17.99 -39.18 0.25
N ASP A 153 18.05 -40.51 0.11
CA ASP A 153 19.07 -41.34 0.73
C ASP A 153 20.50 -41.10 0.17
N GLN A 154 20.62 -40.30 -0.88
CA GLN A 154 21.90 -39.91 -1.48
C GLN A 154 22.43 -38.58 -0.92
N LEU A 155 21.63 -37.86 -0.13
CA LEU A 155 21.96 -36.56 0.42
C LEU A 155 22.69 -36.71 1.76
N THR A 156 23.63 -35.81 2.04
CA THR A 156 24.41 -35.86 3.28
C THR A 156 23.85 -34.94 4.36
N GLU A 157 23.47 -33.72 3.98
CA GLU A 157 22.98 -32.66 4.84
C GLU A 157 21.83 -31.87 4.14
N PRO A 158 20.69 -32.51 3.87
CA PRO A 158 19.59 -31.90 3.13
C PRO A 158 18.91 -30.76 3.90
N LYS A 159 18.65 -29.65 3.22
CA LYS A 159 18.00 -28.45 3.77
C LYS A 159 17.01 -27.84 2.78
N ILE A 160 15.90 -27.30 3.30
CA ILE A 160 15.00 -26.42 2.56
C ILE A 160 15.28 -24.98 2.97
N ALA A 161 15.81 -24.18 2.06
CA ALA A 161 15.96 -22.73 2.23
C ALA A 161 14.79 -22.01 1.56
N VAL A 162 14.17 -21.08 2.27
CA VAL A 162 13.07 -20.26 1.75
C VAL A 162 13.41 -18.79 1.92
N THR A 163 13.32 -18.03 0.83
CA THR A 163 13.58 -16.59 0.82
C THR A 163 12.38 -15.85 0.24
N PHE A 164 11.97 -14.77 0.89
CA PHE A 164 10.86 -13.92 0.49
C PHE A 164 11.37 -12.54 0.11
N THR A 165 11.02 -12.09 -1.09
CA THR A 165 11.32 -10.75 -1.57
C THR A 165 10.04 -9.95 -1.81
N ASP A 166 10.12 -8.64 -1.71
CA ASP A 166 9.07 -7.73 -2.14
C ASP A 166 9.01 -7.61 -3.68
N SER A 167 8.14 -6.72 -4.16
CA SER A 167 7.98 -6.42 -5.59
C SER A 167 9.19 -5.73 -6.24
N GLU A 168 10.08 -5.14 -5.44
CA GLU A 168 11.32 -4.51 -5.91
C GLU A 168 12.49 -5.52 -5.93
N GLY A 169 12.27 -6.74 -5.43
CA GLY A 169 13.29 -7.78 -5.33
C GLY A 169 14.14 -7.67 -4.06
N THR A 170 13.78 -6.80 -3.12
CA THR A 170 14.46 -6.69 -1.83
C THR A 170 14.11 -7.90 -0.99
N GLU A 171 15.13 -8.59 -0.46
CA GLU A 171 14.94 -9.66 0.51
C GLU A 171 14.37 -9.08 1.81
N LEU A 172 13.20 -9.59 2.21
CA LEU A 172 12.53 -9.21 3.45
C LEU A 172 12.73 -10.26 4.53
N TYR A 173 12.71 -11.55 4.15
CA TYR A 173 12.77 -12.67 5.07
C TYR A 173 13.49 -13.86 4.44
N SER A 174 14.23 -14.62 5.25
CA SER A 174 14.89 -15.85 4.84
C SER A 174 14.93 -16.83 6.01
N GLN A 175 14.65 -18.10 5.73
CA GLN A 175 14.61 -19.18 6.71
C GLN A 175 15.14 -20.47 6.10
N SER A 176 15.80 -21.30 6.89
CA SER A 176 16.24 -22.64 6.47
C SER A 176 15.77 -23.71 7.45
N TYR A 177 15.45 -24.88 6.91
CA TYR A 177 15.00 -26.06 7.64
C TYR A 177 15.89 -27.25 7.29
N ALA A 178 16.53 -27.83 8.29
CA ALA A 178 17.21 -29.12 8.12
C ALA A 178 16.17 -30.23 7.93
N MET A 179 16.40 -31.12 6.96
CA MET A 179 15.55 -32.27 6.71
C MET A 179 16.14 -33.49 7.42
N SER A 180 15.35 -34.09 8.32
CA SER A 180 15.68 -35.35 8.98
C SER A 180 14.99 -36.56 8.33
N SER A 181 14.06 -36.30 7.42
CA SER A 181 13.36 -37.30 6.61
C SER A 181 13.12 -36.74 5.21
N SER A 182 12.61 -37.57 4.29
CA SER A 182 12.28 -37.15 2.92
C SER A 182 11.12 -36.15 2.84
N SER A 183 10.45 -35.82 3.94
CA SER A 183 9.43 -34.79 4.00
C SER A 183 9.66 -33.77 5.12
N LEU A 184 9.09 -32.59 4.90
CA LEU A 184 8.98 -31.49 5.84
C LEU A 184 7.52 -31.03 5.80
N GLU A 185 6.77 -31.18 6.89
CA GLU A 185 5.33 -30.93 6.89
C GLU A 185 4.95 -29.74 7.75
N ASN A 186 4.01 -28.94 7.25
CA ASN A 186 3.31 -27.88 7.97
C ASN A 186 4.23 -26.94 8.77
N GLN A 187 5.37 -26.56 8.19
CA GLN A 187 6.28 -25.64 8.85
C GLN A 187 5.69 -24.23 8.82
N PRO A 188 5.44 -23.61 9.99
CA PRO A 188 4.88 -22.27 10.03
C PRO A 188 5.97 -21.23 9.78
N ILE A 189 5.71 -20.32 8.84
CA ILE A 189 6.50 -19.12 8.61
C ILE A 189 5.60 -17.91 8.86
N TYR A 190 5.92 -17.12 9.89
CA TYR A 190 5.16 -15.92 10.24
C TYR A 190 5.70 -14.73 9.43
N LEU A 191 4.83 -14.13 8.64
CA LEU A 191 5.18 -13.04 7.74
C LEU A 191 4.21 -11.87 7.92
N PRO A 192 4.66 -10.62 7.79
CA PRO A 192 3.76 -9.50 7.57
C PRO A 192 2.80 -9.77 6.40
N ALA A 193 1.61 -9.19 6.49
CA ALA A 193 0.65 -9.24 5.41
C ALA A 193 1.18 -8.44 4.21
N HIS A 194 1.52 -9.14 3.13
CA HIS A 194 2.04 -8.56 1.91
C HIS A 194 1.89 -9.54 0.73
N TRP A 195 2.25 -9.07 -0.46
CA TRP A 195 2.55 -9.94 -1.58
C TRP A 195 4.04 -10.20 -1.60
N TYR A 196 4.42 -11.46 -1.75
CA TYR A 196 5.82 -11.85 -1.84
C TYR A 196 6.10 -12.54 -3.17
N GLN A 197 7.35 -12.49 -3.59
CA GLN A 197 7.95 -13.54 -4.40
C GLN A 197 8.76 -14.43 -3.46
N ALA A 198 8.40 -15.70 -3.40
CA ALA A 198 9.06 -16.68 -2.54
C ALA A 198 9.89 -17.66 -3.39
N ARG A 199 11.13 -17.89 -2.96
CA ARG A 199 12.05 -18.87 -3.53
C ARG A 199 12.28 -19.99 -2.54
N VAL A 200 12.00 -21.22 -2.93
CA VAL A 200 12.26 -22.44 -2.16
C VAL A 200 13.37 -23.21 -2.83
N GLN A 201 14.45 -23.48 -2.11
CA GLN A 201 15.59 -24.23 -2.61
C GLN A 201 15.81 -25.49 -1.80
N LEU A 202 15.90 -26.62 -2.48
CA LEU A 202 16.48 -27.83 -1.91
C LEU A 202 18.00 -27.69 -2.00
N LYS A 203 18.67 -27.78 -0.85
CA LYS A 203 20.14 -27.74 -0.73
C LYS A 203 20.67 -29.03 -0.10
N ASP A 204 21.89 -29.39 -0.44
CA ASP A 204 22.70 -30.37 0.31
C ASP A 204 23.98 -29.67 0.80
N GLY A 205 24.08 -29.45 2.12
CA GLY A 205 25.04 -28.50 2.67
C GLY A 205 24.81 -27.08 2.14
N GLU A 206 25.76 -26.55 1.38
CA GLU A 206 25.67 -25.23 0.75
C GLU A 206 25.30 -25.25 -0.74
N GLU A 207 25.31 -26.42 -1.37
CA GLU A 207 24.99 -26.57 -2.78
C GLU A 207 23.48 -26.52 -3.00
N ALA A 208 23.00 -25.71 -3.94
CA ALA A 208 21.59 -25.67 -4.33
C ALA A 208 21.33 -26.69 -5.44
N LEU A 209 20.54 -27.72 -5.11
CA LEU A 209 20.21 -28.81 -6.03
C LEU A 209 19.00 -28.48 -6.91
N SER A 210 18.01 -27.81 -6.34
CA SER A 210 16.78 -27.45 -7.05
C SER A 210 16.18 -26.17 -6.49
N THR A 211 15.43 -25.45 -7.32
CA THR A 211 14.81 -24.18 -6.94
C THR A 211 13.41 -24.09 -7.55
N GLN A 212 12.45 -23.68 -6.72
CA GLN A 212 11.10 -23.36 -7.14
C GLN A 212 10.73 -21.95 -6.70
N LEU A 213 9.88 -21.30 -7.50
CA LEU A 213 9.36 -19.97 -7.22
C LEU A 213 7.85 -20.06 -7.07
N PHE A 214 7.30 -19.32 -6.11
CA PHE A 214 5.87 -19.12 -5.97
C PHE A 214 5.59 -17.70 -5.45
N PHE A 215 4.35 -17.25 -5.61
CA PHE A 215 3.96 -15.87 -5.32
C PHE A 215 2.79 -15.90 -4.33
N PRO A 216 3.07 -15.97 -3.01
CA PRO A 216 2.02 -16.01 -2.02
C PRO A 216 1.48 -14.61 -1.71
N ARG A 217 0.17 -14.56 -1.45
CA ARG A 217 -0.42 -13.49 -0.64
C ARG A 217 -0.47 -13.92 0.81
N ILE A 218 0.06 -13.09 1.70
CA ILE A 218 -0.11 -13.25 3.15
C ILE A 218 -1.15 -12.24 3.62
N VAL A 219 -2.13 -12.72 4.39
CA VAL A 219 -3.20 -11.89 4.96
C VAL A 219 -3.16 -12.02 6.47
N ALA A 220 -3.38 -10.90 7.17
CA ALA A 220 -3.36 -10.85 8.62
C ALA A 220 -4.37 -11.85 9.22
N GLY A 221 -3.89 -12.69 10.14
CA GLY A 221 -4.71 -13.69 10.84
C GLY A 221 -5.14 -14.89 9.99
N ALA A 222 -4.71 -14.99 8.74
CA ALA A 222 -5.00 -16.13 7.87
C ALA A 222 -3.79 -17.04 7.68
N THR A 223 -4.06 -18.29 7.29
CA THR A 223 -3.03 -19.25 6.88
C THR A 223 -3.06 -19.41 5.36
N THR A 224 -1.90 -19.25 4.74
CA THR A 224 -1.63 -19.55 3.33
C THR A 224 -0.87 -20.87 3.27
N THR A 225 -1.31 -21.83 2.46
CA THR A 225 -0.66 -23.15 2.38
C THR A 225 0.09 -23.27 1.07
N TRP A 226 1.34 -23.71 1.10
CA TRP A 226 2.08 -24.11 -0.10
C TRP A 226 2.71 -25.49 0.11
N THR A 227 2.46 -26.36 -0.86
CA THR A 227 2.98 -27.73 -0.88
C THR A 227 3.76 -27.94 -2.17
N SER A 228 4.91 -28.60 -2.08
CA SER A 228 5.66 -28.99 -3.27
C SER A 228 6.46 -30.28 -3.11
N SER A 229 6.85 -30.86 -4.25
CA SER A 229 7.77 -31.98 -4.36
C SER A 229 9.02 -31.59 -5.15
N PHE A 230 10.19 -32.04 -4.68
CA PHE A 230 11.45 -31.99 -5.39
C PHE A 230 11.83 -33.38 -5.91
N ALA A 231 12.47 -33.42 -7.08
CA ALA A 231 13.15 -34.61 -7.60
C ALA A 231 14.64 -34.26 -7.77
N ILE A 232 15.51 -35.19 -7.39
CA ILE A 232 16.95 -35.08 -7.61
C ILE A 232 17.27 -35.92 -8.85
N HIS A 233 17.88 -35.30 -9.86
CA HIS A 233 18.27 -35.93 -11.11
C HIS A 233 19.78 -36.16 -11.15
#